data_AF-A0A935GKK4-F1
#
_entry.id   AF-A0A935GKK4-F1
#
_cell.length_a   1.000
_cell.length_b   1.000
_cell.length_c   1.000
_cell.angle_alpha   90.00
_cell.angle_beta   90.00
_cell.angle_gamma   90.00
#
_symmetry.space_group_name_H-M   'P 1'
#
loop_
_entity.id
_entity.type
_entity.pdbx_description
1 polymer ?
#
loop_
_entity_poly.entity_id
_entity_poly.type
_entity_poly.pdbx_seq_one_letter_code
_entity_poly.pdbx_strand_id
1 'polypeptide(L)'
;MKTLHSLVAAAGLAAFLASGPAMAQAASEEVKRSCRATTGRIASMIENLKRRGVKDLEQGVHKPSDNWGEQVATYMIQAASRSDSLSEAELASLGYAYCVERRPRG
;
A
#
# COMPACT_ATOMS: atom_id res chain seq x y z
N MET A 1 47.18 -23.03 34.66
CA MET A 1 45.85 -22.68 35.21
C MET A 1 45.47 -21.29 34.74
N LYS A 2 44.31 -21.18 34.08
CA LYS A 2 43.42 -20.02 33.88
C LYS A 2 44.02 -18.60 33.84
N THR A 3 43.77 -17.90 32.74
CA THR A 3 43.01 -16.63 32.81
C THR A 3 42.18 -16.46 31.54
N LEU A 4 40.86 -16.44 31.75
CA LEU A 4 39.83 -16.43 30.74
C LEU A 4 39.55 -14.99 30.28
N HIS A 5 39.52 -14.83 28.96
CA HIS A 5 38.48 -14.15 28.20
C HIS A 5 38.06 -12.74 28.63
N SER A 6 38.74 -11.78 28.01
CA SER A 6 38.19 -10.65 27.24
C SER A 6 36.78 -10.89 26.67
N LEU A 7 35.71 -10.72 27.47
CA LEU A 7 34.32 -10.81 26.99
C LEU A 7 33.39 -9.85 27.76
N VAL A 8 33.74 -8.58 27.88
CA VAL A 8 32.81 -7.55 28.37
C VAL A 8 33.02 -6.24 27.59
N ALA A 9 32.75 -6.26 26.28
CA ALA A 9 32.67 -5.01 25.50
C ALA A 9 31.75 -5.09 24.27
N ALA A 10 30.98 -6.18 24.08
CA ALA A 10 30.16 -6.38 22.89
C ALA A 10 28.64 -6.42 23.14
N ALA A 11 28.19 -6.21 24.39
CA ALA A 11 26.76 -6.28 24.72
C ALA A 11 26.00 -4.96 24.53
N GLY A 12 26.69 -3.82 24.42
CA GLY A 12 26.06 -2.50 24.28
C GLY A 12 25.65 -2.11 22.85
N LEU A 13 26.23 -2.75 21.82
CA LEU A 13 26.03 -2.35 20.41
C LEU A 13 25.01 -3.21 19.65
N ALA A 14 24.59 -4.35 20.19
CA ALA A 14 23.60 -5.22 19.52
C ALA A 14 22.14 -4.74 19.70
N ALA A 15 21.87 -3.90 20.71
CA ALA A 15 20.51 -3.42 20.97
C ALA A 15 20.04 -2.33 20.00
N PHE A 16 20.95 -1.63 19.31
CA PHE A 16 20.59 -0.59 18.33
C PHE A 16 20.31 -1.14 16.92
N LEU A 17 20.77 -2.35 16.61
CA LEU A 17 20.54 -3.02 15.32
C LEU A 17 19.28 -3.90 15.32
N ALA A 18 18.78 -4.29 16.50
CA ALA A 18 17.58 -5.11 16.64
C ALA A 18 16.28 -4.33 16.36
N SER A 19 16.31 -3.00 16.42
CA SER A 19 15.17 -2.13 16.11
C SER A 19 14.92 -1.97 14.61
N GLY A 20 15.91 -2.29 13.75
CA GLY A 20 15.87 -2.06 12.31
C GLY A 20 14.90 -2.94 11.51
N PRO A 21 14.92 -4.29 11.63
CA PRO A 21 14.10 -5.15 10.79
C PRO A 21 12.64 -5.19 11.27
N ALA A 22 12.38 -5.27 12.58
CA ALA A 22 11.03 -5.38 13.11
C ALA A 22 10.19 -4.11 12.84
N MET A 23 10.79 -2.92 12.96
CA MET A 23 10.09 -1.66 12.66
C MET A 23 9.88 -1.47 11.15
N ALA A 24 10.84 -1.86 10.31
CA ALA A 24 10.69 -1.81 8.85
C ALA A 24 9.63 -2.81 8.34
N GLN A 25 9.54 -3.99 8.94
CA GLN A 25 8.52 -4.99 8.62
C GLN A 25 7.12 -4.55 9.06
N ALA A 26 6.99 -3.98 10.27
CA ALA A 26 5.72 -3.44 10.76
C ALA A 26 5.21 -2.29 9.86
N ALA A 27 6.09 -1.36 9.47
CA ALA A 27 5.76 -0.27 8.55
C ALA A 27 5.46 -0.75 7.11
N SER A 28 5.94 -1.93 6.72
CA SER A 28 5.63 -2.55 5.43
C SER A 28 4.24 -3.20 5.45
N GLU A 29 3.93 -3.96 6.51
CA GLU A 29 2.61 -4.60 6.67
C GLU A 29 1.49 -3.57 6.87
N GLU A 30 1.75 -2.49 7.60
CA GLU A 30 0.82 -1.36 7.71
C GLU A 30 0.48 -0.78 6.34
N VAL A 31 1.50 -0.56 5.50
CA VAL A 31 1.29 -0.04 4.15
C VAL A 31 0.54 -1.02 3.28
N LYS A 32 0.87 -2.32 3.30
CA LYS A 32 0.11 -3.32 2.55
C LYS A 32 -1.35 -3.36 3.00
N ARG A 33 -1.63 -3.22 4.30
CA ARG A 33 -2.99 -3.17 4.83
C ARG A 33 -3.73 -1.93 4.36
N SER A 34 -3.09 -0.76 4.42
CA SER A 34 -3.64 0.50 3.93
C SER A 34 -3.90 0.46 2.42
N CYS A 35 -2.97 -0.06 1.62
CA CYS A 35 -3.16 -0.24 0.18
C CYS A 35 -4.35 -1.14 -0.11
N ARG A 36 -4.47 -2.30 0.56
CA ARG A 36 -5.62 -3.21 0.38
C ARG A 36 -6.95 -2.54 0.73
N ALA A 37 -7.00 -1.82 1.84
CA ALA A 37 -8.22 -1.12 2.26
C ALA A 37 -8.62 -0.02 1.28
N THR A 38 -7.63 0.76 0.82
CA THR A 38 -7.83 1.89 -0.11
C THR A 38 -8.28 1.38 -1.48
N THR A 39 -7.56 0.41 -2.04
CA THR A 39 -7.87 -0.10 -3.38
C THR A 39 -9.16 -0.92 -3.40
N GLY A 40 -9.45 -1.66 -2.33
CA GLY A 40 -10.74 -2.32 -2.17
C GLY A 40 -11.90 -1.31 -2.20
N ARG A 41 -11.82 -0.25 -1.40
CA ARG A 41 -12.85 0.80 -1.36
C ARG A 41 -13.06 1.46 -2.72
N ILE A 42 -11.97 1.85 -3.39
CA ILE A 42 -12.03 2.51 -4.70
C ILE A 42 -12.61 1.55 -5.75
N ALA A 43 -12.21 0.29 -5.75
CA ALA A 43 -12.70 -0.70 -6.70
C ALA A 43 -14.21 -0.93 -6.55
N SER A 44 -14.72 -1.08 -5.32
CA SER A 44 -16.16 -1.23 -5.09
C SER A 44 -16.96 0.01 -5.50
N MET A 45 -16.39 1.21 -5.32
CA MET A 45 -17.01 2.45 -5.81
C MET A 45 -17.09 2.49 -7.32
N ILE A 46 -16.00 2.17 -8.01
CA ILE A 46 -15.95 2.11 -9.48
C ILE A 46 -16.95 1.07 -10.00
N GLU A 47 -17.00 -0.13 -9.41
CA GLU A 47 -17.95 -1.17 -9.81
C GLU A 47 -19.40 -0.70 -9.61
N ASN A 48 -19.71 -0.06 -8.48
CA ASN A 48 -21.05 0.52 -8.24
C ASN A 48 -21.41 1.59 -9.30
N LEU A 49 -20.49 2.51 -9.62
CA LEU A 49 -20.70 3.52 -10.65
C LEU A 49 -20.91 2.90 -12.04
N LYS A 50 -20.10 1.91 -12.41
CA LYS A 50 -20.27 1.15 -13.66
C LYS A 50 -21.62 0.46 -13.73
N ARG A 51 -22.04 -0.22 -12.65
CA ARG A 51 -23.38 -0.85 -12.55
C ARG A 51 -24.53 0.14 -12.71
N ARG A 52 -24.34 1.38 -12.25
CA ARG A 52 -25.30 2.47 -12.40
C ARG A 52 -25.25 3.15 -13.77
N GLY A 53 -24.36 2.72 -14.67
CA GLY A 53 -24.20 3.30 -16.01
C GLY A 53 -23.54 4.68 -16.01
N VAL A 54 -22.80 5.05 -14.96
CA VAL A 54 -22.06 6.31 -14.91
C VAL A 54 -20.89 6.23 -15.88
N LYS A 55 -20.90 7.11 -16.89
CA LYS A 55 -19.85 7.15 -17.94
C LYS A 55 -18.58 7.87 -17.47
N ASP A 56 -18.74 8.93 -16.68
CA ASP A 56 -17.63 9.70 -16.14
C ASP A 56 -17.33 9.25 -14.71
N LEU A 57 -16.39 8.31 -14.60
CA LEU A 57 -15.94 7.78 -13.32
C LEU A 57 -15.10 8.79 -12.52
N GLU A 58 -14.45 9.75 -13.18
CA GLU A 58 -13.63 10.74 -12.48
C GLU A 58 -14.47 11.67 -11.60
N GLN A 59 -15.68 12.01 -12.04
CA GLN A 59 -16.62 12.81 -11.24
C GLN A 59 -17.38 12.00 -10.19
N GLY A 60 -17.49 10.68 -10.37
CA GLY A 60 -18.26 9.81 -9.49
C GLY A 60 -17.47 9.23 -8.32
N VAL A 61 -16.15 9.04 -8.49
CA VAL A 61 -15.29 8.43 -7.47
C VAL A 61 -14.74 9.49 -6.52
N HIS A 62 -15.12 9.40 -5.25
CA HIS A 62 -14.46 10.17 -4.18
C HIS A 62 -13.01 9.70 -4.00
N LYS A 63 -12.06 10.57 -4.34
CA LYS A 63 -10.63 10.31 -4.19
C LYS A 63 -10.20 10.55 -2.73
N PRO A 64 -9.30 9.72 -2.16
CA PRO A 64 -8.70 9.99 -0.86
C PRO A 64 -8.02 11.37 -0.82
N SER A 65 -8.01 12.01 0.35
CA SER A 65 -7.42 13.35 0.51
C SER A 65 -5.89 13.34 0.57
N ASP A 66 -5.27 12.18 0.77
CA ASP A 66 -3.83 12.05 0.74
C ASP A 66 -3.33 11.94 -0.71
N ASN A 67 -2.24 12.65 -1.03
CA ASN A 67 -1.69 12.74 -2.38
C ASN A 67 -1.35 11.36 -2.99
N TRP A 68 -1.04 10.36 -2.18
CA TRP A 68 -0.73 9.02 -2.65
C TRP A 68 -2.00 8.22 -2.97
N GLY A 69 -2.97 8.20 -2.07
CA GLY A 69 -4.29 7.60 -2.29
C GLY A 69 -5.04 8.24 -3.46
N GLU A 70 -4.90 9.54 -3.68
CA GLU A 70 -5.44 10.25 -4.84
C GLU A 70 -4.83 9.73 -6.17
N GLN A 71 -3.51 9.52 -6.21
CA GLN A 71 -2.83 8.95 -7.37
C GLN A 71 -3.25 7.51 -7.64
N VAL A 72 -3.40 6.69 -6.59
CA VAL A 72 -3.90 5.32 -6.70
C VAL A 72 -5.32 5.31 -7.25
N ALA A 73 -6.21 6.17 -6.73
CA ALA A 73 -7.58 6.30 -7.22
C ALA A 73 -7.62 6.73 -8.69
N THR A 74 -6.84 7.74 -9.05
CA THR A 74 -6.76 8.22 -10.44
C THR A 74 -6.26 7.14 -11.39
N TYR A 75 -5.24 6.37 -10.99
CA TYR A 75 -4.75 5.22 -11.77
C TYR A 75 -5.84 4.17 -11.99
N MET A 76 -6.57 3.79 -10.93
CA MET A 76 -7.64 2.81 -11.02
C MET A 76 -8.80 3.30 -11.88
N ILE A 77 -9.18 4.57 -11.78
CA ILE A 77 -10.23 5.15 -12.63
C ILE A 77 -9.82 5.07 -14.11
N GLN A 78 -8.60 5.48 -14.45
CA GLN A 78 -8.10 5.40 -15.81
C GLN A 78 -8.05 3.95 -16.34
N ALA A 79 -7.65 3.00 -15.50
CA ALA A 79 -7.65 1.58 -15.87
C ALA A 79 -9.07 1.08 -16.15
N ALA A 80 -10.04 1.41 -15.30
CA ALA A 80 -11.44 1.04 -15.46
C ALA A 80 -12.09 1.71 -16.69
N SER A 81 -11.76 2.97 -16.99
CA SER A 81 -12.24 3.68 -18.18
C SER A 81 -11.67 3.12 -19.49
N ARG A 82 -10.50 2.47 -19.45
CA ARG A 82 -9.89 1.83 -20.61
C ARG A 82 -10.36 0.39 -20.82
N SER A 83 -10.93 -0.23 -19.80
CA SER A 83 -11.34 -1.63 -19.84
C SER A 83 -12.61 -1.86 -19.03
N ASP A 84 -13.73 -1.99 -19.74
CA ASP A 84 -15.01 -2.32 -19.14
C ASP A 84 -15.07 -3.75 -18.58
N SER A 85 -14.15 -4.62 -19.00
CA SER A 85 -14.08 -6.03 -18.58
C SER A 85 -13.38 -6.25 -17.23
N LEU A 86 -12.68 -5.25 -16.68
CA LEU A 86 -12.05 -5.40 -15.38
C LEU A 86 -13.11 -5.58 -14.29
N SER A 87 -13.04 -6.71 -13.60
CA SER A 87 -13.79 -6.97 -12.38
C SER A 87 -13.28 -6.12 -11.21
N GLU A 88 -14.08 -5.97 -10.16
CA GLU A 88 -13.65 -5.28 -8.93
C GLU A 88 -12.38 -5.89 -8.33
N ALA A 89 -12.26 -7.22 -8.32
CA ALA A 89 -11.09 -7.90 -7.78
C ALA A 89 -9.82 -7.63 -8.60
N GLU A 90 -9.91 -7.65 -9.94
CA GLU A 90 -8.79 -7.33 -10.82
C GLU A 90 -8.37 -5.87 -10.68
N LEU A 91 -9.34 -4.96 -10.59
CA LEU A 91 -9.09 -3.55 -10.41
C LEU A 91 -8.43 -3.25 -9.06
N ALA A 92 -8.90 -3.89 -7.98
CA ALA A 92 -8.32 -3.77 -6.65
C ALA A 92 -6.88 -4.31 -6.61
N SER A 93 -6.61 -5.41 -7.33
CA SER A 93 -5.28 -6.01 -7.46
C SER A 93 -4.31 -5.07 -8.22
N LEU A 94 -4.77 -4.50 -9.34
CA LEU A 94 -4.04 -3.50 -10.12
C LEU A 94 -3.70 -2.26 -9.27
N GLY A 95 -4.69 -1.73 -8.58
CA GLY A 95 -4.51 -0.61 -7.67
C GLY A 95 -3.54 -0.94 -6.52
N TYR A 96 -3.60 -2.16 -5.99
CA TYR A 96 -2.73 -2.60 -4.89
C TYR A 96 -1.27 -2.67 -5.33
N ALA A 97 -1.00 -3.27 -6.50
CA ALA A 97 0.35 -3.31 -7.08
C ALA A 97 0.91 -1.89 -7.26
N TYR A 98 0.14 -1.00 -7.89
CA TYR A 98 0.53 0.39 -8.07
C TYR A 98 0.77 1.12 -6.75
N CYS A 99 -0.12 0.93 -5.77
CA CYS A 99 -0.01 1.53 -4.45
C CYS A 99 1.32 1.14 -3.77
N VAL A 100 1.62 -0.15 -3.69
CA VAL A 100 2.85 -0.64 -3.05
C VAL A 100 4.11 -0.17 -3.79
N GLU A 101 4.12 -0.21 -5.13
CA GLU A 101 5.28 0.19 -5.93
C GLU A 101 5.58 1.69 -5.85
N ARG A 102 4.54 2.52 -5.80
CA ARG A 102 4.63 3.99 -5.77
C ARG A 102 4.54 4.58 -4.36
N ARG A 103 4.72 3.74 -3.33
CA ARG A 103 4.75 4.20 -1.93
C ARG A 103 5.76 5.34 -1.77
N PRO A 104 5.40 6.44 -1.07
CA PRO A 104 6.37 7.46 -0.65
C PRO A 104 7.53 6.81 0.11
N ARG A 105 8.75 6.95 -0.42
CA ARG A 105 9.99 6.65 0.30
C ARG A 105 10.36 7.94 1.01
N GLY A 106 9.87 8.09 2.24
CA GLY A 106 10.26 9.19 3.12
C GLY A 106 11.76 9.21 3.36
#